data_AF-A0AAV4T219-F1
#
_entry.id   AF-A0AAV4T219-F1
#
_cell.length_a   1.000
_cell.length_b   1.000
_cell.length_c   1.000
_cell.angle_alpha   90.00
_cell.angle_beta   90.00
_cell.angle_gamma   90.00
#
_symmetry.space_group_name_H-M   'P 1'
#
loop_
_entity.id
_entity.type
_entity.pdbx_description
1 polymer ?
#
loop_
_entity_poly.entity_id
_entity_poly.type
_entity_poly.pdbx_seq_one_letter_code
_entity_poly.pdbx_strand_id
1 'polypeptide(L)'
;MQLKGEIFWEVGKTLTKHTWEKGECVTSPEFPIMENCSLIIEFYPAGIDSLDFPLFRRIRTNTNGAMEIEGKEQLCHAERVSRIHAFYDDYHDGECCANNAARMFEGIGSFHDLKIFHYFPELCYRLIYNITVTLNYNECTLGDCDSGENLSF
;
A
#
# COMPACT_ATOMS: atom_id res chain seq x y z
N MET A 1 1.89 11.44 15.13
CA MET A 1 0.58 10.82 15.48
C MET A 1 0.62 9.35 15.09
N GLN A 2 0.06 8.45 15.91
CA GLN A 2 -0.03 7.03 15.58
C GLN A 2 -1.48 6.64 15.25
N LEU A 3 -1.69 6.03 14.08
CA LEU A 3 -2.96 5.49 13.63
C LEU A 3 -2.84 3.98 13.47
N LYS A 4 -3.90 3.24 13.79
CA LYS A 4 -3.95 1.78 13.58
C LYS A 4 -5.17 1.45 12.74
N GLY A 5 -5.04 0.47 11.87
CA GLY A 5 -6.15 0.06 11.04
C GLY A 5 -5.96 -1.31 10.42
N GLU A 6 -6.99 -1.67 9.66
CA GLU A 6 -7.07 -2.94 8.96
C GLU A 6 -7.64 -2.71 7.56
N ILE A 7 -7.02 -3.34 6.57
CA ILE A 7 -7.58 -3.52 5.23
C ILE A 7 -7.88 -5.00 5.06
N PHE A 8 -9.05 -5.29 4.50
CA PHE A 8 -9.44 -6.63 4.07
C PHE A 8 -10.01 -6.57 2.67
N TRP A 9 -9.48 -7.39 1.77
CA TRP A 9 -9.91 -7.47 0.39
C TRP A 9 -10.12 -8.93 -0.04
N GLU A 10 -11.35 -9.27 -0.42
CA GLU A 10 -11.69 -10.56 -1.02
C GLU A 10 -11.28 -10.60 -2.50
N VAL A 11 -9.97 -10.62 -2.73
CA VAL A 11 -9.32 -10.67 -4.07
C VAL A 11 -9.98 -11.68 -4.99
N GLY A 12 -10.31 -12.85 -4.44
CA GLY A 12 -10.91 -13.96 -5.16
C GLY A 12 -12.18 -13.59 -5.93
N LYS A 13 -13.05 -12.75 -5.34
CA LYS A 13 -14.29 -12.28 -6.00
C LYS A 13 -14.04 -11.42 -7.23
N THR A 14 -12.84 -10.85 -7.35
CA THR A 14 -12.42 -10.00 -8.48
C THR A 14 -11.68 -10.76 -9.58
N LEU A 15 -11.30 -12.01 -9.34
CA LEU A 15 -10.63 -12.86 -10.33
C LEU A 15 -11.63 -13.46 -11.31
N THR A 16 -11.92 -12.73 -12.39
CA THR A 16 -12.96 -13.08 -13.38
C THR A 16 -12.48 -13.96 -14.53
N LYS A 17 -11.17 -14.17 -14.66
CA LYS A 17 -10.57 -14.95 -15.76
C LYS A 17 -9.69 -16.08 -15.24
N HIS A 18 -9.59 -17.12 -16.06
CA HIS A 18 -8.85 -18.35 -15.75
C HIS A 18 -7.34 -18.24 -16.00
N THR A 19 -6.91 -17.31 -16.86
CA THR A 19 -5.51 -17.10 -17.23
C THR A 19 -5.15 -15.62 -17.17
N TRP A 20 -3.93 -15.33 -16.75
CA TRP A 20 -3.39 -13.98 -16.60
C TRP A 20 -2.05 -13.90 -17.31
N GLU A 21 -1.83 -12.84 -18.06
CA GLU A 21 -0.55 -12.49 -18.66
C GLU A 21 0.30 -11.68 -17.68
N LYS A 22 1.61 -11.71 -17.88
CA LYS A 22 2.55 -10.96 -17.03
C LYS A 22 2.27 -9.46 -17.11
N GLY A 23 2.24 -8.80 -15.95
CA GLY A 23 1.90 -7.38 -15.83
C GLY A 23 0.39 -7.10 -15.77
N GLU A 24 -0.48 -8.08 -16.03
CA GLU A 24 -1.90 -7.92 -15.77
C GLU A 24 -2.19 -8.02 -14.27
N CYS A 25 -3.03 -7.14 -13.75
CA CYS A 25 -3.42 -7.12 -12.35
C CYS A 25 -4.93 -6.94 -12.16
N VAL A 26 -5.39 -7.28 -10.95
CA VAL A 26 -6.63 -6.75 -10.37
C VAL A 26 -6.28 -5.69 -9.34
N THR A 27 -7.10 -4.64 -9.29
CA THR A 27 -6.90 -3.50 -8.39
C THR A 27 -8.02 -3.49 -7.37
N SER A 28 -7.68 -3.31 -6.10
CA SER A 28 -8.66 -3.16 -5.02
C SER A 28 -9.41 -1.83 -5.13
N PRO A 29 -10.55 -1.68 -4.41
CA PRO A 29 -11.04 -0.36 -4.04
C PRO A 29 -9.98 0.43 -3.26
N GLU A 30 -10.18 1.75 -3.17
CA GLU A 30 -9.36 2.58 -2.28
C GLU A 30 -9.72 2.32 -0.82
N PHE A 31 -8.69 2.15 0.01
CA PHE A 31 -8.83 2.02 1.46
C PHE A 31 -8.29 3.28 2.14
N PRO A 32 -9.14 4.15 2.69
CA PRO A 32 -8.69 5.32 3.42
C PRO A 32 -7.85 4.91 4.63
N ILE A 33 -6.66 5.49 4.75
CA ILE A 33 -5.75 5.28 5.88
C ILE A 33 -5.52 6.58 6.68
N MET A 34 -5.76 7.73 6.06
CA MET A 34 -5.76 9.08 6.64
C MET A 34 -6.78 9.96 5.90
N GLU A 35 -7.06 11.16 6.42
CA GLU A 35 -8.06 12.10 5.86
C GLU A 35 -7.88 12.38 4.37
N ASN A 36 -6.63 12.50 3.90
CA ASN A 36 -6.30 12.81 2.50
C ASN A 36 -5.41 11.74 1.85
N CYS A 37 -5.45 10.50 2.36
CA CYS A 37 -4.60 9.43 1.84
C CYS A 37 -5.28 8.07 1.94
N SER A 38 -5.27 7.34 0.83
CA SER A 38 -5.73 5.95 0.73
C SER A 38 -4.59 5.03 0.30
N LEU A 39 -4.78 3.74 0.54
CA LEU A 39 -4.01 2.67 -0.10
C LEU A 39 -4.86 1.99 -1.16
N ILE A 40 -4.22 1.69 -2.28
CA ILE A 40 -4.70 0.80 -3.33
C ILE A 40 -3.80 -0.43 -3.31
N ILE A 41 -4.37 -1.61 -3.49
CA ILE A 41 -3.63 -2.87 -3.57
C ILE A 41 -3.84 -3.44 -4.97
N GLU A 42 -2.76 -3.71 -5.67
CA GLU A 42 -2.77 -4.45 -6.93
C GLU A 42 -2.31 -5.87 -6.68
N PHE A 43 -3.02 -6.84 -7.26
CA PHE A 43 -2.59 -8.23 -7.28
C PHE A 43 -2.23 -8.60 -8.70
N TYR A 44 -0.99 -9.05 -8.91
CA TYR A 44 -0.47 -9.53 -10.19
C TYR A 44 -0.42 -11.05 -10.15
N PRO A 45 -1.38 -11.77 -10.75
CA PRO A 45 -1.40 -13.22 -10.66
C PRO A 45 -0.19 -13.84 -11.36
N ALA A 46 0.20 -13.32 -12.53
CA ALA A 46 1.35 -13.83 -13.30
C ALA A 46 2.67 -13.08 -13.05
N GLY A 47 2.73 -12.25 -11.99
CA GLY A 47 3.89 -11.40 -11.69
C GLY A 47 4.00 -10.16 -12.57
N ILE A 48 5.06 -9.39 -12.35
CA ILE A 48 5.37 -8.11 -13.01
C ILE A 48 6.88 -8.01 -13.28
N ASP A 49 7.29 -7.24 -14.29
CA ASP A 49 8.69 -6.92 -14.59
C ASP A 49 9.61 -8.14 -14.73
N SER A 50 10.57 -8.34 -13.84
CA SER A 50 11.47 -9.51 -13.82
C SER A 50 10.96 -10.65 -12.93
N LEU A 51 9.81 -10.47 -12.26
CA LEU A 51 9.24 -11.43 -11.32
C LEU A 51 8.19 -12.28 -12.02
N ASP A 52 8.39 -13.59 -12.03
CA ASP A 52 7.51 -14.58 -12.69
C ASP A 52 6.61 -15.33 -11.69
N PHE A 53 6.28 -14.69 -10.57
CA PHE A 53 5.46 -15.27 -9.51
C PHE A 53 4.37 -14.29 -9.05
N PRO A 54 3.28 -14.79 -8.43
CA PRO A 54 2.18 -13.94 -8.00
C PRO A 54 2.62 -13.01 -6.87
N LEU A 55 2.17 -11.76 -6.90
CA LEU A 55 2.52 -10.78 -5.86
C LEU A 55 1.42 -9.74 -5.65
N PHE A 56 1.40 -9.16 -4.46
CA PHE A 56 0.65 -7.95 -4.16
C PHE A 56 1.57 -6.74 -4.15
N ARG A 57 1.09 -5.61 -4.67
CA ARG A 57 1.73 -4.30 -4.63
C ARG A 57 0.80 -3.32 -3.92
N ARG A 58 1.30 -2.64 -2.89
CA ARG A 58 0.61 -1.51 -2.25
C ARG A 58 1.00 -0.20 -2.94
N ILE A 59 0.02 0.67 -3.16
CA ILE A 59 0.19 2.00 -3.76
C ILE A 59 -0.51 3.02 -2.88
N ARG A 60 0.18 4.11 -2.57
CA ARG A 60 -0.36 5.26 -1.85
C ARG A 60 -0.98 6.26 -2.84
N THR A 61 -2.19 6.76 -2.58
CA THR A 61 -2.87 7.68 -3.51
C THR A 61 -2.37 9.13 -3.45
N ASN A 62 -1.89 9.57 -2.27
CA ASN A 62 -1.33 10.90 -2.07
C ASN A 62 0.12 10.79 -1.60
N THR A 63 1.06 11.35 -2.35
CA THR A 63 2.50 11.28 -2.06
C THR A 63 3.00 12.43 -1.19
N ASN A 64 2.13 13.33 -0.74
CA ASN A 64 2.51 14.46 0.09
C ASN A 64 2.73 14.04 1.54
N GLY A 65 3.83 14.49 2.12
CA GLY A 65 4.22 14.24 3.50
C GLY A 65 4.84 12.85 3.71
N ALA A 66 5.86 12.82 4.57
CA ALA A 66 6.50 11.59 5.00
C ALA A 66 5.58 10.76 5.91
N MET A 67 5.63 9.45 5.77
CA MET A 67 4.79 8.52 6.52
C MET A 67 5.46 7.17 6.63
N GLU A 68 5.51 6.61 7.84
CA GLU A 68 5.95 5.24 8.06
C GLU A 68 4.71 4.36 8.28
N ILE A 69 4.63 3.23 7.59
CA ILE A 69 3.62 2.20 7.82
C ILE A 69 4.32 0.90 8.17
N GLU A 70 3.97 0.29 9.29
CA GLU A 70 4.46 -1.03 9.67
C GLU A 70 3.32 -1.95 10.08
N GLY A 71 3.54 -3.26 10.01
CA GLY A 71 2.56 -4.20 10.50
C GLY A 71 2.69 -5.59 9.94
N LYS A 72 1.54 -6.20 9.63
CA LYS A 72 1.45 -7.58 9.14
C LYS A 72 0.59 -7.66 7.88
N GLU A 73 1.14 -8.28 6.86
CA GLU A 73 0.42 -8.75 5.69
C GLU A 73 0.00 -10.20 5.90
N GLN A 74 -1.24 -10.49 5.58
CA GLN A 74 -1.80 -11.83 5.69
C GLN A 74 -2.44 -12.24 4.38
N LEU A 75 -2.02 -13.40 3.89
CA LEU A 75 -2.72 -14.10 2.84
C LEU A 75 -3.70 -15.06 3.50
N CYS A 76 -4.97 -14.92 3.15
CA CYS A 76 -6.06 -15.66 3.76
C CYS A 76 -6.80 -16.51 2.72
N HIS A 77 -7.30 -17.67 3.16
CA HIS A 77 -8.33 -18.43 2.47
C HIS A 77 -9.61 -18.34 3.31
N ALA A 78 -10.60 -17.60 2.78
CA ALA A 78 -11.75 -17.11 3.54
C ALA A 78 -11.26 -16.39 4.81
N GLU A 79 -11.74 -16.81 5.99
CA GLU A 79 -11.36 -16.23 7.27
C GLU A 79 -10.06 -16.82 7.87
N ARG A 80 -9.44 -17.80 7.20
CA ARG A 80 -8.26 -18.50 7.73
C ARG A 80 -6.97 -17.90 7.17
N VAL A 81 -6.09 -17.49 8.08
CA VAL A 81 -4.75 -17.00 7.72
C VAL A 81 -3.87 -18.17 7.28
N SER A 82 -3.38 -18.10 6.05
CA SER A 82 -2.49 -19.10 5.43
C SER A 82 -1.02 -18.69 5.57
N ARG A 83 -0.72 -17.41 5.36
CA ARG A 83 0.63 -16.86 5.49
C ARG A 83 0.59 -15.49 6.16
N ILE A 84 1.66 -15.17 6.89
CA ILE A 84 1.84 -13.88 7.56
C ILE A 84 3.25 -13.40 7.26
N HIS A 85 3.41 -12.15 6.85
CA HIS A 85 4.70 -11.46 6.81
C HIS A 85 4.61 -10.15 7.57
N ALA A 86 5.67 -9.83 8.31
CA ALA A 86 5.83 -8.48 8.83
C ALA A 86 6.34 -7.58 7.71
N PHE A 87 5.92 -6.32 7.71
CA PHE A 87 6.40 -5.33 6.75
C PHE A 87 6.71 -4.00 7.46
N TYR A 88 7.55 -3.21 6.81
CA TYR A 88 7.88 -1.84 7.18
C TYR A 88 8.08 -1.04 5.90
N ASP A 89 7.28 0.01 5.74
CA ASP A 89 7.27 0.89 4.59
C ASP A 89 7.56 2.31 5.06
N ASP A 90 8.70 2.86 4.67
CA ASP A 90 9.01 4.29 4.83
C ASP A 90 8.67 5.00 3.52
N TYR A 91 7.70 5.92 3.56
CA TYR A 91 7.27 6.73 2.42
C TYR A 91 7.82 8.15 2.59
N HIS A 92 8.56 8.62 1.58
CA HIS A 92 9.07 9.99 1.56
C HIS A 92 8.15 10.95 0.80
N ASP A 93 8.26 12.24 1.12
CA ASP A 93 7.50 13.29 0.45
C ASP A 93 7.84 13.36 -1.05
N GLY A 94 6.81 13.33 -1.90
CA GLY A 94 6.96 13.37 -3.36
C GLY A 94 7.47 12.06 -3.99
N GLU A 95 7.54 10.96 -3.23
CA GLU A 95 7.96 9.67 -3.77
C GLU A 95 6.91 9.13 -4.76
N CYS A 96 7.20 9.29 -6.06
CA CYS A 96 6.32 8.85 -7.14
C CYS A 96 6.08 7.33 -7.10
N CYS A 97 4.81 6.96 -7.30
CA CYS A 97 4.26 5.60 -7.24
C CYS A 97 4.89 4.58 -8.20
N ALA A 98 5.74 5.02 -9.14
CA ALA A 98 6.16 4.24 -10.29
C ALA A 98 7.19 3.16 -9.94
N ASN A 99 8.25 3.46 -9.17
CA ASN A 99 9.39 2.55 -9.08
C ASN A 99 9.88 2.20 -7.66
N ASN A 100 9.59 3.03 -6.64
CA ASN A 100 10.15 2.82 -5.29
C ASN A 100 9.11 2.77 -4.15
N ALA A 101 7.84 3.13 -4.39
CA ALA A 101 6.77 2.99 -3.39
C ALA A 101 6.01 1.64 -3.46
N ALA A 102 6.39 0.78 -4.43
CA ALA A 102 5.84 -0.55 -4.61
C ALA A 102 6.42 -1.50 -3.58
N ARG A 103 5.67 -1.80 -2.52
CA ARG A 103 6.08 -2.77 -1.51
C ARG A 103 5.44 -4.10 -1.87
N MET A 104 6.30 -5.06 -2.20
CA MET A 104 5.91 -6.32 -2.82
C MET A 104 5.79 -7.43 -1.77
N PHE A 105 4.66 -8.13 -1.79
CA PHE A 105 4.49 -9.37 -1.05
C PHE A 105 4.79 -10.55 -1.96
N GLU A 106 6.02 -11.05 -1.90
CA GLU A 106 6.54 -12.13 -2.77
C GLU A 106 6.26 -13.53 -2.19
N GLY A 107 5.72 -13.60 -0.98
CA GLY A 107 5.52 -14.83 -0.21
C GLY A 107 4.32 -15.67 -0.63
N ILE A 108 3.75 -15.50 -1.82
CA ILE A 108 2.56 -16.24 -2.27
C ILE A 108 2.93 -17.69 -2.64
N GLY A 109 4.18 -17.94 -3.09
CA GLY A 109 4.61 -19.26 -3.59
C GLY A 109 4.06 -19.56 -4.98
N SER A 110 4.28 -20.78 -5.50
CA SER A 110 3.66 -21.17 -6.77
C SER A 110 2.15 -21.38 -6.57
N PHE A 111 1.33 -21.01 -7.57
CA PHE A 111 -0.10 -21.32 -7.54
C PHE A 111 -0.38 -22.83 -7.35
N HIS A 112 0.55 -23.70 -7.77
CA HIS A 112 0.45 -25.14 -7.57
C HIS A 112 0.48 -25.53 -6.08
N ASP A 113 1.34 -24.90 -5.28
CA ASP A 113 1.50 -25.23 -3.84
C ASP A 113 0.30 -24.77 -3.01
N LEU A 114 -0.41 -23.75 -3.48
CA LEU A 114 -1.64 -23.26 -2.88
C LEU A 114 -2.88 -24.08 -3.30
N LYS A 115 -2.70 -25.18 -4.06
CA LYS A 115 -3.78 -26.03 -4.63
C LYS A 115 -4.80 -25.24 -5.47
N ILE A 116 -4.31 -24.34 -6.31
CA ILE A 116 -5.11 -23.31 -6.99
C ILE A 116 -5.50 -23.72 -8.41
N PHE A 117 -6.34 -24.75 -8.54
CA PHE A 117 -6.91 -25.11 -9.85
C PHE A 117 -8.43 -25.16 -9.87
N HIS A 118 -9.09 -24.73 -8.81
CA HIS A 118 -10.54 -24.60 -8.77
C HIS A 118 -10.88 -23.24 -8.17
N TYR A 119 -11.84 -22.57 -8.80
CA TYR A 119 -12.45 -21.28 -8.47
C TYR A 119 -11.94 -20.63 -7.19
N PHE A 120 -11.51 -19.37 -7.29
CA PHE A 120 -11.02 -18.58 -6.16
C PHE A 120 -12.13 -17.71 -5.52
N PRO A 121 -13.25 -18.19 -4.93
CA PRO A 121 -14.09 -17.29 -4.16
C PRO A 121 -13.46 -16.91 -2.80
N GLU A 122 -12.34 -17.54 -2.41
CA GLU A 122 -11.82 -17.47 -1.04
C GLU A 122 -10.45 -16.77 -0.88
N LEU A 123 -9.75 -16.38 -1.95
CA LEU A 123 -8.48 -15.65 -1.79
C LEU A 123 -8.74 -14.28 -1.19
N CYS A 124 -8.16 -14.01 -0.02
CA CYS A 124 -8.29 -12.73 0.64
C CYS A 124 -6.91 -12.17 1.01
N TYR A 125 -6.76 -10.86 0.87
CA TYR A 125 -5.62 -10.09 1.31
C TYR A 125 -6.02 -9.29 2.54
N ARG A 126 -5.22 -9.35 3.61
CA ARG A 126 -5.45 -8.58 4.82
C ARG A 126 -4.18 -7.85 5.24
N LEU A 127 -4.29 -6.56 5.50
CA LEU A 127 -3.21 -5.71 6.01
C LEU A 127 -3.61 -5.20 7.38
N ILE A 128 -2.86 -5.55 8.41
CA ILE A 128 -2.99 -4.96 9.75
C ILE A 128 -1.82 -4.00 9.90
N TYR A 129 -2.09 -2.72 10.14
CA TYR A 129 -1.08 -1.70 10.08
C TYR A 129 -1.11 -0.73 11.27
N ASN A 130 0.06 -0.17 11.55
CA ASN A 130 0.26 1.03 12.35
C ASN A 130 0.95 2.07 11.46
N ILE A 131 0.44 3.29 11.46
CA ILE A 131 1.00 4.43 10.75
C ILE A 131 1.60 5.39 11.75
N THR A 132 2.85 5.79 11.52
CA THR A 132 3.50 6.89 12.21
C THR A 132 3.66 8.05 11.23
N VAL A 133 2.99 9.16 11.54
CA VAL A 133 3.13 10.40 10.76
C VAL A 133 4.13 11.31 11.46
N THR A 134 5.22 11.62 10.76
CA THR A 134 6.20 12.63 11.16
C THR A 134 5.70 13.98 10.70
N LEU A 135 5.07 14.72 11.61
CA LEU A 135 4.74 16.12 11.37
C LEU A 135 6.03 16.92 11.45
N ASN A 136 6.56 17.36 10.31
CA ASN A 136 7.50 18.47 10.33
C ASN A 136 6.71 19.70 10.76
N TYR A 137 6.72 19.99 12.06
CA TYR A 137 6.44 21.33 12.55
C TYR A 137 7.59 22.21 12.06
N ASN A 138 7.51 22.67 10.81
CA ASN A 138 8.05 23.99 10.52
C ASN A 138 7.18 24.94 11.32
N GLU A 139 7.60 25.25 12.54
CA GLU A 139 7.23 26.50 13.16
C GLU A 139 7.58 27.58 12.13
N CYS A 140 6.57 28.08 11.41
CA CYS A 140 6.62 29.44 10.94
C CYS A 140 6.73 30.27 12.21
N THR A 141 7.95 30.60 12.61
CA THR A 141 8.23 31.73 13.48
C THR A 141 7.78 32.97 12.71
N LEU A 142 6.48 33.26 12.77
CA LEU A 142 5.91 34.57 12.55
C LEU A 142 6.36 35.44 13.72
N GLY A 143 7.61 35.86 13.64
CA GLY A 143 8.30 36.73 14.57
C GLY A 143 9.40 37.43 13.78
N ASP A 144 8.98 38.41 12.98
CA ASP A 144 9.70 39.63 12.56
C ASP A 144 9.07 40.17 11.26
N CYS A 145 7.78 40.51 11.34
CA CYS A 145 7.11 41.39 10.37
C CYS A 145 6.43 42.54 11.14
N ASP A 146 7.20 43.19 12.00
CA ASP A 146 6.99 44.56 12.47
C ASP A 146 8.30 45.27 12.14
N SER A 147 8.41 46.51 11.69
CA SER A 147 7.50 47.60 11.35
C SER A 147 8.45 48.72 10.88
N GLY A 148 7.98 49.65 10.06
CA GLY A 148 8.64 50.97 9.97
C GLY A 148 9.51 51.23 8.74
N GLU A 149 8.93 51.98 7.80
CA GLU A 149 9.47 53.24 7.27
C GLU A 149 10.93 53.28 6.75
N ASN A 150 11.10 53.51 5.44
CA ASN A 150 11.26 54.88 4.96
C ASN A 150 11.28 55.00 3.42
N LEU A 151 10.54 55.99 2.95
CA LEU A 151 10.61 56.61 1.64
C LEU A 151 11.84 57.53 1.54
N SER A 152 12.21 57.86 0.29
CA SER A 152 13.04 58.99 -0.20
C SER A 152 14.56 58.74 -0.18
N PHE A 153 15.35 59.00 -1.23
CA PHE A 153 15.22 59.85 -2.43
C PHE A 153 15.75 59.14 -3.69
#